data_AF-A0AB36YI91-F1
#
_entry.id   AF-A0AB36YI91-F1
#
_cell.length_a   1.000
_cell.length_b   1.000
_cell.length_c   1.000
_cell.angle_alpha   90.00
_cell.angle_beta   90.00
_cell.angle_gamma   90.00
#
_symmetry.space_group_name_H-M   'P 1'
#
loop_
_entity.id
_entity.type
_entity.pdbx_description
1 polymer ?
#
loop_
_entity_poly.entity_id
_entity_poly.type
_entity_poly.pdbx_seq_one_letter_code
_entity_poly.pdbx_strand_id
1 'polypeptide(L)'
;VETARRSHLRTIFRVFLLDSIALRTANRTLSNIQVDAIEVLPGPMAKAAISQIRASGPNRTLLAGGFIRTSGLVDDLFDAGFDG
;
A
#
# COMPACT_ATOMS: atom_id res chain seq x y z
N VAL A 1 7.93 13.03 -0.77
CA VAL A 1 6.80 12.91 -1.73
C VAL A 1 6.62 14.19 -2.52
N GLU A 2 6.43 15.34 -1.89
CA GLU A 2 6.15 16.60 -2.59
C GLU A 2 7.24 17.05 -3.55
N THR A 3 8.53 16.96 -3.16
CA THR A 3 9.65 17.26 -4.06
C THR A 3 9.64 16.40 -5.32
N ALA A 4 9.38 15.09 -5.17
CA ALA A 4 9.31 14.16 -6.30
C ALA A 4 8.13 14.50 -7.24
N ARG A 5 6.95 14.81 -6.69
CA ARG A 5 5.79 15.26 -7.48
C ARG A 5 6.08 16.54 -8.26
N ARG A 6 6.72 17.54 -7.62
CA ARG A 6 7.09 18.80 -8.29
C ARG A 6 8.07 18.59 -9.44
N SER A 7 8.83 17.50 -9.40
CA SER A 7 9.75 17.08 -10.46
C SER A 7 9.15 16.07 -11.44
N HIS A 8 7.82 15.88 -11.45
CA HIS A 8 7.12 14.94 -12.33
C HIS A 8 7.55 13.47 -12.17
N LEU A 9 8.07 13.10 -10.99
CA LEU A 9 8.39 11.72 -10.65
C LEU A 9 7.16 11.01 -10.07
N ARG A 10 7.02 9.72 -10.38
CA ARG A 10 6.02 8.86 -9.74
C ARG A 10 6.38 8.62 -8.28
N THR A 11 5.38 8.60 -7.43
CA THR A 11 5.50 8.51 -5.98
C THR A 11 4.80 7.28 -5.44
N ILE A 12 5.54 6.49 -4.65
CA ILE A 12 5.03 5.31 -3.97
C ILE A 12 5.18 5.54 -2.47
N PHE A 13 4.09 5.42 -1.71
CA PHE A 13 4.12 5.48 -0.25
C PHE A 13 4.19 4.07 0.33
N ARG A 14 5.20 3.78 1.16
CA ARG A 14 5.41 2.45 1.74
C ARG A 14 4.79 2.37 3.14
N VAL A 15 3.90 1.41 3.33
CA VAL A 15 3.22 1.13 4.60
C VAL A 15 3.83 -0.13 5.20
N PHE A 16 4.48 0.01 6.35
CA PHE A 16 4.98 -1.11 7.13
C PHE A 16 3.93 -1.54 8.17
N LEU A 17 3.34 -2.71 7.97
CA LEU A 17 2.40 -3.36 8.88
C LEU A 17 3.17 -4.00 10.05
N LEU A 18 3.55 -3.16 11.01
CA LEU A 18 4.18 -3.61 12.26
C LEU A 18 3.12 -3.95 13.31
N ASP A 19 2.14 -3.06 13.45
CA ASP A 19 1.06 -3.14 14.42
C ASP A 19 -0.13 -2.25 13.98
N SER A 20 -1.18 -2.21 14.79
CA SER A 20 -2.38 -1.41 14.52
C SER A 20 -2.15 0.11 14.60
N ILE A 21 -1.13 0.56 15.35
CA ILE A 21 -0.76 1.98 15.47
C ILE A 21 -0.06 2.43 14.20
N ALA A 22 0.85 1.63 13.66
CA ALA A 22 1.51 1.85 12.39
C ALA A 22 0.49 1.99 11.25
N LEU A 23 -0.48 1.07 11.17
CA LEU A 23 -1.54 1.12 10.17
C LEU A 23 -2.44 2.36 10.33
N ARG A 24 -2.84 2.70 11.55
CA ARG A 24 -3.63 3.92 11.81
C ARG A 24 -2.88 5.19 11.41
N THR A 25 -1.58 5.25 11.72
CA THR A 25 -0.71 6.38 11.37
C THR A 25 -0.54 6.49 9.85
N ALA A 26 -0.35 5.37 9.17
CA ALA A 26 -0.29 5.31 7.71
C ALA A 26 -1.59 5.84 7.07
N ASN A 27 -2.75 5.39 7.53
CA ASN A 27 -4.04 5.86 7.02
C ASN A 27 -4.22 7.38 7.22
N ARG A 28 -3.90 7.90 8.41
CA ARG A 28 -3.94 9.35 8.66
C ARG A 28 -3.01 10.11 7.71
N THR A 29 -1.84 9.56 7.42
CA THR A 29 -0.90 10.17 6.48
C THR A 29 -1.47 10.16 5.05
N LEU A 30 -2.00 9.02 4.60
CA LEU A 30 -2.59 8.84 3.27
C LEU A 30 -3.82 9.74 3.00
N SER A 31 -4.57 10.12 4.04
CA SER A 31 -5.63 11.12 3.92
C SER A 31 -5.12 12.53 3.62
N ASN A 32 -3.85 12.83 3.92
CA ASN A 32 -3.28 14.17 3.83
C ASN A 32 -2.23 14.32 2.71
N ILE A 33 -1.85 13.23 2.04
CA ILE A 33 -0.86 13.26 0.96
C ILE A 33 -1.45 12.77 -0.36
N GLN A 34 -0.86 13.22 -1.46
CA GLN A 34 -1.14 12.72 -2.80
C GLN A 34 0.05 11.88 -3.27
N VAL A 35 -0.21 10.60 -3.56
CA VAL A 35 0.75 9.63 -4.08
C VAL A 35 0.12 8.81 -5.20
N ASP A 36 0.95 8.35 -6.13
CA ASP A 36 0.49 7.60 -7.31
C ASP A 36 0.23 6.12 -6.98
N ALA A 37 0.96 5.58 -6.01
CA ALA A 37 0.75 4.23 -5.49
C ALA A 37 1.04 4.11 -3.99
N ILE A 38 0.52 3.04 -3.39
CA ILE A 38 0.75 2.64 -2.01
C ILE A 38 1.31 1.23 -2.02
N GLU A 39 2.47 0.99 -1.41
CA GLU A 39 3.04 -0.36 -1.24
C GLU A 39 2.83 -0.82 0.21
N VAL A 40 2.25 -1.99 0.40
CA VAL A 40 2.00 -2.59 1.71
C VAL A 40 3.00 -3.71 1.97
N LEU A 41 3.67 -3.64 3.11
CA LEU A 41 4.67 -4.62 3.53
C LEU A 41 4.39 -5.11 4.95
N PRO A 42 4.59 -6.40 5.26
CA PRO A 42 5.01 -7.47 4.36
C PRO A 42 3.81 -8.07 3.59
N GLY A 43 4.07 -8.61 2.39
CA GLY A 43 3.09 -9.20 1.48
C GLY A 43 2.15 -10.22 2.12
N PRO A 44 2.64 -11.22 2.89
CA PRO A 44 1.78 -12.18 3.58
C PRO A 44 0.71 -11.56 4.50
N MET A 45 0.94 -10.36 5.04
CA MET A 45 0.01 -9.67 5.93
C MET A 45 -0.79 -8.56 5.22
N ALA A 46 -0.45 -8.25 3.97
CA ALA A 46 -0.98 -7.09 3.27
C ALA A 46 -2.51 -7.12 3.09
N LYS A 47 -3.09 -8.32 2.91
CA LYS A 47 -4.54 -8.53 2.81
C LYS A 47 -5.31 -8.00 4.03
N ALA A 48 -4.73 -8.04 5.22
CA ALA A 48 -5.39 -7.59 6.44
C ALA A 48 -5.63 -6.07 6.48
N ALA A 49 -4.87 -5.29 5.70
CA ALA A 49 -4.92 -3.83 5.72
C ALA A 49 -5.70 -3.22 4.53
N ILE A 50 -6.12 -4.02 3.56
CA ILE A 50 -6.62 -3.53 2.27
C ILE A 50 -7.85 -2.63 2.41
N SER A 51 -8.81 -3.00 3.25
CA SER A 51 -10.04 -2.24 3.45
C SER A 51 -9.77 -0.86 4.03
N GLN A 52 -8.86 -0.78 5.00
CA GLN A 52 -8.50 0.47 5.67
C GLN A 52 -7.70 1.38 4.73
N ILE A 53 -6.82 0.81 3.91
CA ILE A 53 -6.03 1.57 2.94
C ILE A 53 -6.92 2.07 1.78
N ARG A 54 -7.78 1.21 1.22
CA ARG A 54 -8.73 1.57 0.15
C ARG A 54 -9.69 2.68 0.59
N ALA A 55 -10.10 2.70 1.87
CA ALA A 55 -10.92 3.78 2.43
C ALA A 55 -10.25 5.15 2.38
N SER A 56 -8.91 5.21 2.35
CA SER A 56 -8.17 6.47 2.22
C SER A 56 -8.15 7.02 0.78
N GLY A 57 -8.46 6.20 -0.23
CA GLY A 57 -8.41 6.55 -1.65
C GLY A 57 -8.67 5.33 -2.54
N PRO A 58 -9.92 5.11 -2.99
CA PRO A 58 -10.31 3.86 -3.66
C PRO A 58 -9.56 3.61 -4.98
N ASN A 59 -9.24 4.69 -5.69
CA ASN A 59 -8.64 4.64 -7.04
C ASN A 59 -7.10 4.63 -7.04
N ARG A 60 -6.44 4.54 -5.88
CA ARG A 60 -4.97 4.51 -5.84
C ARG A 60 -4.44 3.12 -6.18
N THR A 61 -3.36 3.06 -6.96
CA THR A 61 -2.65 1.81 -7.22
C THR A 61 -2.15 1.22 -5.90
N LEU A 62 -2.43 -0.04 -5.65
CA LEU A 62 -2.05 -0.75 -4.44
C LEU A 62 -1.06 -1.86 -4.78
N LEU A 63 0.10 -1.84 -4.15
CA LEU A 63 1.16 -2.81 -4.35
C LEU A 63 1.37 -3.63 -3.08
N ALA A 64 1.75 -4.90 -3.21
CA ALA A 64 2.14 -5.74 -2.08
C ALA A 64 3.58 -6.21 -2.22
N GLY A 65 4.37 -6.08 -1.15
CA GLY A 65 5.80 -6.35 -1.19
C GLY A 65 6.35 -7.03 0.06
N GLY A 66 7.44 -7.78 -0.11
CA GLY A 66 8.19 -8.40 0.97
C GLY A 66 7.67 -9.78 1.38
N PHE A 67 8.59 -10.73 1.54
CA PHE A 67 8.32 -12.13 1.92
C PHE A 67 7.37 -12.92 1.02
N ILE A 68 7.08 -12.43 -0.20
CA ILE A 68 6.34 -13.17 -1.22
C ILE A 68 7.28 -14.21 -1.84
N ARG A 69 6.96 -15.50 -1.72
CA ARG A 69 7.84 -16.62 -2.15
C ARG A 69 7.16 -17.67 -3.01
N THR A 70 5.84 -17.61 -3.14
CA THR A 70 5.06 -18.59 -3.90
C THR A 70 4.13 -17.87 -4.86
N SER A 71 3.88 -18.48 -6.02
CA SER A 71 2.87 -17.99 -6.95
C SER A 71 1.48 -17.95 -6.31
N GLY A 72 1.14 -18.93 -5.47
CA GLY A 72 -0.13 -18.92 -4.76
C GLY A 72 -0.33 -17.70 -3.86
N LEU A 73 0.74 -17.17 -3.24
CA LEU A 73 0.63 -15.91 -2.49
C LEU A 73 0.49 -14.69 -3.42
N VAL A 74 1.07 -14.73 -4.62
CA VAL A 74 0.89 -13.70 -5.65
C VAL A 74 -0.59 -13.67 -6.09
N ASP A 75 -1.14 -14.83 -6.44
CA ASP A 75 -2.53 -14.99 -6.86
C ASP A 75 -3.49 -14.51 -5.76
N ASP A 76 -3.26 -14.96 -4.52
CA ASP A 76 -4.00 -14.53 -3.32
C ASP A 76 -4.04 -13.01 -3.14
N LEU A 77 -2.95 -12.30 -3.48
CA LEU A 77 -2.85 -10.85 -3.34
C LEU A 77 -3.60 -10.14 -4.47
N PHE A 78 -3.46 -10.61 -5.72
CA PHE A 78 -4.24 -10.08 -6.82
C PHE A 78 -5.75 -10.25 -6.59
N ASP A 79 -6.18 -11.43 -6.13
CA ASP A 79 -7.59 -11.70 -5.80
C ASP A 79 -8.12 -10.81 -4.67
N ALA A 80 -7.26 -10.44 -3.71
CA ALA A 80 -7.61 -9.49 -2.67
C ALA A 80 -7.80 -8.05 -3.19
N GLY A 81 -7.31 -7.75 -4.39
CA GLY A 81 -7.42 -6.44 -5.05
C GLY A 81 -6.14 -5.63 -5.00
N PHE A 82 -4.95 -6.25 -4.92
CA PHE A 82 -3.69 -5.59 -5.23
C PHE A 82 -3.48 -5.50 -6.75
N ASP A 83 -2.78 -4.46 -7.19
CA ASP A 83 -2.53 -4.12 -8.60
C ASP A 83 -1.13 -4.59 -9.07
N GLY A 84 -0.24 -4.96 -8.14
CA GLY A 84 1.10 -5.47 -8.43
C GLY A 84 2.01 -5.69 -7.22
#